data_AF-A0A7C0WSP7-F1
#
_entry.id   AF-A0A7C0WSP7-F1
#
_cell.length_a   1.000
_cell.length_b   1.000
_cell.length_c   1.000
_cell.angle_alpha   90.00
_cell.angle_beta   90.00
_cell.angle_gamma   90.00
#
_symmetry.space_group_name_H-M   'P 1'
#
loop_
_entity.id
_entity.type
_entity.pdbx_description
1 polymer ?
#
loop_
_entity_poly.entity_id
_entity_poly.type
_entity_poly.pdbx_seq_one_letter_code
_entity_poly.pdbx_strand_id
1 'polypeptide(L)' 'YGAEILAFISEEVFHLLDAPPVRVTAPDVPIPFAPSLEAAYRPSASKIKRELLNLIEY' A
#
# COMPACT_ATOMS: atom_id res chain seq x y z
N TYR A 1 4.76 -9.11 -3.96
CA TYR A 1 6.02 -8.47 -3.57
C TYR A 1 5.92 -7.59 -2.34
N GLY A 2 4.95 -6.69 -2.20
CA GLY A 2 4.92 -5.77 -1.04
C GLY A 2 5.06 -6.44 0.34
N ALA A 3 4.48 -7.62 0.54
CA ALA A 3 4.64 -8.39 1.79
C ALA A 3 6.08 -8.86 2.04
N GLU A 4 6.79 -9.31 1.01
CA GLU A 4 8.18 -9.79 1.10
C GLU A 4 9.14 -8.62 1.41
N ILE A 5 8.92 -7.46 0.79
CA ILE A 5 9.66 -6.23 1.11
C ILE A 5 9.47 -5.87 2.58
N LEU A 6 8.23 -5.95 3.11
CA LEU A 6 7.98 -5.67 4.52
C LEU A 6 8.58 -6.72 5.46
N ALA A 7 8.61 -7.99 5.06
CA ALA A 7 9.27 -9.04 5.85
C ALA A 7 10.77 -8.73 6.01
N PHE A 8 11.46 -8.44 4.91
CA PHE A 8 12.86 -8.04 4.92
C PHE A 8 13.10 -6.78 5.78
N ILE A 9 12.28 -5.74 5.60
CA ILE A 9 12.39 -4.50 6.40
C ILE A 9 12.22 -4.80 7.89
N SER A 10 11.28 -5.67 8.24
CA SER A 10 11.00 -6.03 9.63
C SER A 10 12.12 -6.85 10.27
N GLU A 11 12.82 -7.68 9.49
CA GLU A 11 13.93 -8.51 9.98
C GLU A 11 15.23 -7.71 10.08
N GLU A 12 15.55 -6.89 9.08
CA GLU A 12 16.88 -6.31 8.93
C GLU A 12 17.00 -4.89 9.48
N VAL A 13 15.93 -4.08 9.39
CA VAL A 13 16.02 -2.61 9.59
C VAL A 13 14.84 -2.00 10.33
N PHE A 14 14.06 -2.80 11.09
CA PHE A 14 12.86 -2.35 11.79
C PHE A 14 13.11 -1.14 12.71
N HIS A 15 14.25 -1.12 13.40
CA HIS A 15 14.63 -0.08 14.36
C HIS A 15 14.93 1.29 13.71
N LEU A 16 15.00 1.36 12.38
CA LEU A 16 15.20 2.61 11.63
C LEU A 16 13.89 3.27 11.19
N LEU A 17 12.73 2.67 11.47
CA LEU A 17 11.44 3.18 11.04
C LEU A 17 10.85 4.14 12.10
N ASP A 18 10.52 5.36 11.66
CA ASP A 18 9.79 6.34 12.49
C ASP A 18 8.29 6.03 12.56
N ALA A 19 7.77 5.25 11.61
CA ALA A 19 6.35 4.90 11.48
C ALA A 19 6.17 3.49 10.87
N PRO A 20 5.04 2.80 11.13
CA PRO A 20 4.80 1.46 10.60
C PRO A 20 4.66 1.49 9.08
N PRO A 21 5.29 0.55 8.36
CA PRO A 21 5.25 0.58 6.92
C PRO A 21 3.86 0.13 6.41
N VAL A 22 3.34 0.82 5.40
CA VAL A 22 2.01 0.57 4.81
C VAL A 22 2.11 0.07 3.38
N ARG A 23 1.09 -0.66 2.92
CA ARG A 23 1.00 -1.14 1.53
C ARG A 23 -0.23 -0.55 0.85
N VAL A 24 -0.02 0.05 -0.32
CA VAL A 24 -1.11 0.45 -1.21
C VAL A 24 -1.18 -0.53 -2.36
N THR A 25 -2.17 -1.43 -2.32
CA THR A 25 -2.34 -2.49 -3.32
C THR A 25 -3.75 -2.50 -3.88
N ALA A 26 -3.95 -3.28 -4.94
CA ALA A 26 -5.30 -3.63 -5.35
C ALA A 26 -6.00 -4.43 -4.22
N PRO A 27 -7.33 -4.37 -4.12
CA PRO A 27 -8.08 -5.19 -3.19
C PRO A 27 -7.96 -6.67 -3.55
N ASP A 28 -8.09 -7.54 -2.55
CA ASP A 28 -7.98 -9.00 -2.71
C ASP A 28 -9.27 -9.61 -3.26
N VAL A 29 -9.56 -9.27 -4.51
CA VAL A 29 -10.73 -9.73 -5.27
C VAL A 29 -10.34 -9.94 -6.73
N PRO A 30 -11.10 -10.73 -7.52
CA PRO A 30 -10.88 -10.85 -8.95
C PRO A 30 -10.94 -9.48 -9.65
N ILE A 31 -10.12 -9.32 -10.70
CA ILE A 31 -10.08 -8.09 -11.49
C ILE A 31 -11.44 -7.91 -12.21
N PRO A 32 -12.15 -6.80 -12.00
CA PRO A 32 -13.42 -6.55 -12.67
C PRO A 32 -13.21 -6.07 -14.11
N PHE A 33 -14.12 -6.45 -15.02
CA PHE A 33 -14.07 -6.03 -16.42
C PHE A 33 -14.67 -4.63 -16.67
N ALA A 34 -15.67 -4.23 -15.88
CA ALA A 34 -16.32 -2.94 -16.07
C ALA A 34 -15.31 -1.79 -15.83
N PRO A 35 -15.16 -0.82 -16.75
CA PRO A 35 -14.12 0.21 -16.65
C PRO A 35 -14.14 1.02 -15.35
N SER A 36 -15.33 1.33 -14.83
CA SER A 36 -15.49 2.04 -13.55
C SER A 36 -14.97 1.23 -12.37
N LEU A 37 -15.16 -0.09 -12.38
CA LEU A 37 -14.69 -1.00 -11.34
C LEU A 37 -13.20 -1.28 -11.49
N GLU A 38 -12.66 -1.38 -12.71
CA GLU A 38 -11.21 -1.54 -12.92
C GLU A 38 -10.46 -0.31 -12.40
N ALA A 39 -10.97 0.89 -12.68
CA ALA A 39 -10.43 2.13 -12.16
C ALA A 39 -10.44 2.18 -10.62
N ALA A 40 -11.51 1.66 -10.00
CA ALA A 40 -11.60 1.55 -8.54
C ALA A 40 -10.70 0.45 -7.95
N TYR A 41 -10.48 -0.64 -8.68
CA TYR A 41 -9.63 -1.77 -8.29
C TYR A 41 -8.15 -1.36 -8.27
N ARG A 42 -7.70 -0.63 -9.29
CA ARG A 42 -6.30 -0.23 -9.43
C ARG A 42 -5.86 0.71 -8.29
N PRO A 43 -4.63 0.56 -7.77
CA PRO A 43 -3.97 1.62 -7.01
C PRO A 43 -3.89 2.92 -7.83
N SER A 44 -4.15 4.06 -7.20
CA SER A 44 -4.14 5.36 -7.86
C SER A 44 -3.24 6.34 -7.11
N ALA A 45 -2.77 7.38 -7.80
CA ALA A 45 -2.01 8.46 -7.18
C ALA A 45 -2.78 9.13 -6.02
N SER A 46 -4.10 9.23 -6.13
CA SER A 46 -4.95 9.76 -5.06
C SER A 46 -4.97 8.88 -3.81
N LYS A 47 -5.06 7.54 -3.97
CA LYS A 47 -4.96 6.60 -2.85
C LYS A 47 -3.57 6.66 -2.21
N ILE A 48 -2.51 6.68 -3.02
CA ILE A 48 -1.13 6.81 -2.54
C ILE A 48 -0.95 8.10 -1.71
N LYS A 49 -1.41 9.24 -2.24
CA LYS A 49 -1.32 10.53 -1.53
C LYS A 49 -2.05 10.49 -0.19
N ARG A 50 -3.25 9.92 -0.14
CA ARG A 50 -4.03 9.81 1.09
C ARG A 50 -3.29 8.98 2.14
N GLU A 51 -2.82 7.79 1.78
CA GLU A 51 -2.11 6.93 2.73
C GLU A 51 -0.77 7.54 3.18
N LEU A 52 -0.08 8.28 2.30
CA LEU A 52 1.13 9.01 2.67
C LEU A 52 0.85 10.09 3.72
N LEU A 53 -0.23 10.86 3.56
CA LEU A 53 -0.62 11.86 4.55
C LEU A 53 -0.96 11.22 5.90
N ASN A 54 -1.71 10.11 5.89
CA ASN A 54 -2.01 9.34 7.11
C ASN A 54 -0.72 8.84 7.80
N LEU A 55 0.29 8.42 7.02
CA LEU A 55 1.55 7.91 7.55
C LEU A 55 2.41 9.01 8.18
N ILE A 56 2.39 10.22 7.62
CA ILE A 56 3.12 11.37 8.16
C ILE A 56 2.55 11.83 9.51
N GLU A 57 1.27 11.56 9.77
CA GLU A 57 0.57 11.91 11.01
C GLU A 57 0.69 10.84 12.12
N TYR A 58 1.38 9.73 11.87
CA TYR A 58 1.57 8.65 12.85
C TYR A 58 2.50 9.06 14.00
#